data_AF-A0A1Y4AXF3-F1
#
_entry.id   AF-A0A1Y4AXF3-F1
#
_cell.length_a   1.000
_cell.length_b   1.000
_cell.length_c   1.000
_cell.angle_alpha   90.00
_cell.angle_beta   90.00
_cell.angle_gamma   90.00
#
_symmetry.space_group_name_H-M   'P 1'
#
loop_
_entity.id
_entity.type
_entity.pdbx_description
1 polymer ?
#
loop_
_entity_poly.entity_id
_entity_poly.type
_entity_poly.pdbx_seq_one_letter_code
_entity_poly.pdbx_strand_id
1 'polypeptide(L)'
;IDGHNRKSLCDKHGLPYQMLVFAFDDLLEAKQWALDTQKGRRNLDKWELGKIAMKLKPEIEARAKANMSAGGQAYRPSEEGLTTLSNLPPISTRKELADSVGIGEVTMGKVMQIDEHAPAAVKEALDKKELSINQGYQITKQVEELPEEQREQAAQEALDILRAKKEIQEKDAEIDREGKIAGVFCKAYEKAVLL
;
A
#
# COMPACT_ATOMS: atom_id res chain seq x y z
N ILE A 1 -20.06 10.17 -4.77
CA ILE A 1 -18.64 10.15 -4.31
C ILE A 1 -18.35 8.83 -3.61
N ASP A 2 -19.09 8.48 -2.56
CA ASP A 2 -19.01 7.16 -1.90
C ASP A 2 -20.38 6.45 -1.91
N GLY A 3 -20.41 5.17 -1.52
CA GLY A 3 -21.66 4.46 -1.22
C GLY A 3 -22.28 3.71 -2.39
N HIS A 4 -21.59 3.60 -3.54
CA HIS A 4 -22.10 2.93 -4.74
C HIS A 4 -22.58 1.48 -4.48
N ASN A 5 -21.81 0.70 -3.71
CA ASN A 5 -22.21 -0.67 -3.36
C ASN A 5 -23.47 -0.69 -2.47
N ARG A 6 -23.57 0.24 -1.50
CA ARG A 6 -24.74 0.38 -0.64
C ARG A 6 -25.98 0.78 -1.44
N LYS A 7 -25.85 1.74 -2.36
CA LYS A 7 -26.92 2.15 -3.29
C LYS A 7 -27.42 0.97 -4.11
N SER A 8 -26.51 0.23 -4.76
CA SER A 8 -26.87 -0.93 -5.58
C SER A 8 -27.65 -1.99 -4.79
N LEU A 9 -27.25 -2.27 -3.55
CA LEU A 9 -27.97 -3.19 -2.66
C LEU A 9 -29.35 -2.64 -2.26
N CYS A 10 -29.44 -1.37 -1.88
CA CYS A 10 -30.73 -0.75 -1.56
C CYS A 10 -31.69 -0.79 -2.74
N ASP A 11 -31.21 -0.45 -3.95
CA ASP A 11 -31.99 -0.52 -5.19
C ASP A 11 -32.50 -1.95 -5.46
N LYS A 12 -31.62 -2.96 -5.33
CA LYS A 12 -31.96 -4.37 -5.54
C LYS A 12 -33.03 -4.88 -4.57
N HIS A 13 -33.02 -4.39 -3.34
CA HIS A 13 -33.90 -4.87 -2.27
C HIS A 13 -35.08 -3.93 -1.97
N GLY A 14 -35.27 -2.85 -2.74
CA GLY A 14 -36.33 -1.87 -2.54
C GLY A 14 -36.24 -1.15 -1.19
N LEU A 15 -35.02 -1.01 -0.63
CA LEU A 15 -34.80 -0.36 0.65
C LEU A 15 -34.72 1.15 0.47
N PRO A 16 -35.47 1.95 1.25
CA PRO A 16 -35.34 3.40 1.20
C PRO A 16 -33.96 3.83 1.70
N TYR A 17 -33.39 4.85 1.07
CA TYR A 17 -32.12 5.45 1.49
C TYR A 17 -32.16 6.96 1.29
N GLN A 18 -31.34 7.66 2.08
CA GLN A 18 -31.12 9.10 1.94
C GLN A 18 -29.76 9.37 1.33
N MET A 19 -29.73 10.21 0.29
CA MET A 19 -28.49 10.71 -0.27
C MET A 19 -28.03 11.94 0.53
N LEU A 20 -26.79 11.90 1.00
CA LEU A 20 -26.12 13.07 1.57
C LEU A 20 -25.39 13.80 0.45
N VAL A 21 -25.57 15.13 0.40
CA VAL A 21 -24.93 16.00 -0.58
C VAL A 21 -23.92 16.87 0.14
N PHE A 22 -22.70 16.93 -0.40
CA PHE A 22 -21.59 17.71 0.12
C PHE A 22 -21.08 18.63 -0.98
N ALA A 23 -20.61 19.82 -0.59
CA ALA A 23 -19.91 20.74 -1.48
C ALA A 23 -18.39 20.55 -1.30
N PHE A 24 -17.65 20.66 -2.41
CA PHE A 24 -16.20 20.59 -2.46
C PHE A 24 -15.70 21.75 -3.33
N ASP A 25 -14.54 22.30 -2.98
CA ASP A 25 -13.87 23.37 -3.71
C ASP A 25 -13.37 22.88 -5.07
N ASP A 26 -12.86 21.64 -5.14
CA ASP A 26 -12.42 21.01 -6.38
C ASP A 26 -12.58 19.48 -6.40
N LEU A 27 -12.21 18.87 -7.54
CA LEU A 27 -12.27 17.42 -7.72
C LEU A 27 -11.27 16.67 -6.84
N LEU A 28 -10.11 17.27 -6.53
CA LEU A 28 -9.08 16.64 -5.70
C LEU A 28 -9.58 16.53 -4.26
N GLU A 29 -10.25 17.55 -3.74
CA GLU A 29 -10.88 17.52 -2.41
C GLU A 29 -11.97 16.44 -2.34
N ALA A 30 -12.82 16.34 -3.37
CA ALA A 30 -13.82 15.28 -3.44
C ALA A 30 -13.21 13.87 -3.47
N LYS A 31 -12.09 13.68 -4.19
CA LYS A 31 -11.33 12.42 -4.19
C LYS A 31 -10.72 12.13 -2.83
N GLN A 32 -10.08 13.12 -2.21
CA GLN A 32 -9.45 12.98 -0.89
C GLN A 32 -10.49 12.60 0.16
N TRP A 33 -11.66 13.24 0.16
CA TRP A 33 -12.77 12.89 1.05
C TRP A 33 -13.24 11.44 0.89
N ALA A 34 -13.30 10.96 -0.36
CA ALA A 34 -13.66 9.58 -0.64
C ALA A 34 -12.63 8.59 -0.05
N LEU A 35 -11.34 8.92 -0.16
CA LEU A 35 -10.26 8.11 0.42
C LEU A 35 -10.25 8.17 1.95
N ASP A 36 -10.48 9.34 2.54
CA ASP A 36 -10.53 9.49 3.99
C ASP A 36 -11.68 8.69 4.60
N THR A 37 -12.80 8.58 3.89
CA THR A 37 -13.95 7.75 4.29
C THR A 37 -13.65 6.24 4.19
N GLN A 38 -12.68 5.85 3.36
CA GLN A 38 -12.31 4.46 3.09
C GLN A 38 -11.05 4.00 3.85
N LYS A 39 -10.08 4.88 4.15
CA LYS A 39 -8.76 4.50 4.71
C LYS A 39 -8.84 3.83 6.09
N GLY A 40 -9.88 4.13 6.88
CA GLY A 40 -10.13 3.48 8.17
C GLY A 40 -10.85 2.14 8.07
N ARG A 41 -11.35 1.77 6.89
CA ARG A 41 -12.04 0.51 6.65
C ARG A 41 -11.01 -0.58 6.32
N ARG A 42 -11.17 -1.76 6.92
CA ARG A 42 -10.27 -2.91 6.72
C ARG A 42 -10.50 -3.66 5.40
N ASN A 43 -11.17 -3.02 4.43
CA ASN A 43 -11.50 -3.64 3.14
C ASN A 43 -10.34 -3.57 2.15
N LEU A 44 -9.48 -2.56 2.24
CA LEU A 44 -8.34 -2.38 1.36
C LEU A 44 -7.05 -2.74 2.08
N ASP A 45 -6.18 -3.49 1.42
CA ASP A 45 -4.84 -3.72 1.91
C ASP A 45 -3.90 -2.53 1.60
N LYS A 46 -2.71 -2.56 2.21
CA LYS A 46 -1.74 -1.47 2.05
C LYS A 46 -1.24 -1.30 0.62
N TRP A 47 -1.24 -2.36 -0.19
CA TRP A 47 -0.80 -2.32 -1.58
C TRP A 47 -1.87 -1.65 -2.45
N GLU A 48 -3.13 -2.02 -2.27
CA GLU A 48 -4.30 -1.40 -2.90
C GLU A 48 -4.38 0.10 -2.55
N LEU A 49 -4.21 0.46 -1.28
CA LEU A 49 -4.13 1.86 -0.83
C LEU A 49 -2.96 2.59 -1.49
N GLY A 50 -1.79 1.96 -1.57
CA GLY A 50 -0.62 2.52 -2.24
C GLY A 50 -0.85 2.77 -3.74
N LYS A 51 -1.49 1.85 -4.46
CA LYS A 51 -1.86 2.04 -5.88
C LYS A 51 -2.81 3.22 -6.07
N ILE A 52 -3.74 3.42 -5.14
CA ILE A 52 -4.64 4.56 -5.15
C ILE A 52 -3.86 5.86 -4.93
N ALA A 53 -2.93 5.88 -3.98
CA ALA A 53 -2.06 7.03 -3.76
C ALA A 53 -1.27 7.37 -5.04
N MET A 54 -0.71 6.37 -5.74
CA MET A 54 0.01 6.61 -7.00
C MET A 54 -0.83 7.30 -8.07
N LYS A 55 -2.15 7.11 -8.09
CA LYS A 55 -3.05 7.84 -9.00
C LYS A 55 -3.21 9.32 -8.62
N LEU A 56 -3.01 9.68 -7.36
CA LEU A 56 -3.01 11.07 -6.87
C LEU A 56 -1.67 11.78 -7.06
N LYS A 57 -0.59 11.04 -7.34
CA LYS A 57 0.78 11.58 -7.50
C LYS A 57 0.84 12.80 -8.44
N PRO A 58 0.23 12.80 -9.64
CA PRO A 58 0.30 13.96 -10.54
C PRO A 58 -0.35 15.22 -9.96
N GLU A 59 -1.47 15.08 -9.25
CA GLU A 59 -2.20 16.19 -8.64
C GLU A 59 -1.41 16.77 -7.45
N ILE A 60 -0.80 15.91 -6.64
CA ILE A 60 0.06 16.31 -5.51
C ILE A 60 1.36 16.98 -6.01
N GLU A 61 1.98 16.47 -7.06
CA GLU A 61 3.18 17.06 -7.68
C GLU A 61 2.88 18.42 -8.31
N ALA A 62 1.73 18.58 -8.97
CA ALA A 62 1.29 19.86 -9.50
C ALA A 62 1.13 20.92 -8.39
N ARG A 63 0.51 20.53 -7.26
CA ARG A 63 0.37 21.38 -6.07
C ARG A 63 1.73 21.70 -5.44
N ALA A 64 2.63 20.73 -5.33
CA ALA A 64 3.99 20.94 -4.83
C ALA A 64 4.77 21.94 -5.71
N LYS A 65 4.65 21.81 -7.03
CA LYS A 65 5.26 22.73 -8.00
C LYS A 65 4.67 24.15 -7.90
N ALA A 66 3.35 24.27 -7.75
CA ALA A 66 2.69 25.55 -7.53
C ALA A 66 3.20 26.21 -6.24
N ASN A 67 3.31 25.46 -5.13
CA ASN A 67 3.84 25.97 -3.87
C ASN A 67 5.29 26.46 -3.98
N MET A 68 6.16 25.73 -4.69
CA MET A 68 7.53 26.18 -4.97
C MET A 68 7.54 27.47 -5.80
N SER A 69 6.68 27.59 -6.81
CA SER A 69 6.61 28.79 -7.64
C SER A 69 6.09 30.01 -6.88
N ALA A 70 5.11 29.84 -5.99
CA ALA A 70 4.57 30.90 -5.14
C ALA A 70 5.58 31.33 -4.05
N GLY A 71 6.30 30.37 -3.44
CA GLY A 71 7.37 30.66 -2.48
C GLY A 71 8.56 31.38 -3.12
N GLY A 72 8.90 31.06 -4.37
CA GLY A 72 9.96 31.73 -5.12
C GLY A 72 9.60 33.15 -5.61
N GLN A 73 8.32 33.40 -5.94
CA GLN A 73 7.84 34.73 -6.38
C GLN A 73 7.66 35.74 -5.24
N ALA A 74 7.60 35.28 -3.98
CA ALA A 74 7.54 36.16 -2.81
C ALA A 74 8.90 36.82 -2.46
N TYR A 75 9.99 36.46 -3.14
CA TYR A 75 11.25 37.20 -3.04
C TYR A 75 11.20 38.47 -3.90
N ARG A 76 10.68 39.55 -3.32
CA ARG A 76 10.91 40.91 -3.80
C ARG A 76 11.83 41.61 -2.79
N PRO A 77 13.02 42.10 -3.16
CA PRO A 77 13.79 42.96 -2.28
C PRO A 77 13.03 44.28 -2.16
N SER A 78 12.32 44.51 -1.06
CA SER A 78 11.86 45.85 -0.69
C SER A 78 13.03 46.63 -0.09
N GLU A 79 13.18 47.90 -0.47
CA GLU A 79 14.20 48.82 0.08
C GLU A 79 14.01 49.14 1.58
N GLU A 80 12.93 48.68 2.19
CA GLU A 80 12.68 48.77 3.63
C GLU A 80 12.75 47.35 4.22
N GLY A 81 13.75 47.11 5.07
CA GLY A 81 14.19 45.79 5.53
C GLY A 81 13.21 45.03 6.44
N LEU A 82 12.08 44.56 5.89
CA LEU A 82 11.28 43.48 6.45
C LEU A 82 10.94 42.47 5.35
N THR A 83 11.79 41.46 5.20
CA THR A 83 11.54 40.31 4.33
C THR A 83 10.45 39.43 4.95
N THR A 84 9.21 39.52 4.44
CA THR A 84 8.19 38.50 4.72
C THR A 84 8.49 37.29 3.83
N LEU A 85 9.42 36.44 4.28
CA LEU A 85 9.61 35.11 3.70
C LEU A 85 8.27 34.38 3.81
N SER A 86 7.57 34.22 2.69
CA SER A 86 6.42 33.31 2.60
C SER A 86 6.96 31.89 2.73
N ASN A 87 7.12 31.45 3.98
CA ASN A 87 7.75 30.20 4.36
C ASN A 87 6.73 29.05 4.21
N LEU A 88 6.25 28.81 2.99
CA LEU A 88 5.44 27.64 2.69
C LEU A 88 6.30 26.39 2.99
N PRO A 89 5.84 25.46 3.85
CA PRO A 89 6.62 24.30 4.22
C PRO A 89 6.91 23.45 2.97
N PRO A 90 8.12 22.85 2.86
CA PRO A 90 8.46 21.99 1.74
C PRO A 90 7.53 20.79 1.70
N ILE A 91 6.86 20.59 0.56
CA ILE A 91 5.98 19.44 0.35
C ILE A 91 6.84 18.23 -0.03
N SER A 92 6.89 17.23 0.84
CA SER A 92 7.42 15.90 0.49
C SER A 92 6.32 15.10 -0.21
N THR A 93 6.45 14.89 -1.52
CA THR A 93 5.48 14.12 -2.32
C THR A 93 5.23 12.73 -1.73
N ARG A 94 6.28 12.05 -1.24
CA ARG A 94 6.15 10.73 -0.61
C ARG A 94 5.30 10.78 0.66
N LYS A 95 5.51 11.79 1.50
CA LYS A 95 4.78 11.95 2.75
C LYS A 95 3.31 12.28 2.50
N GLU A 96 3.03 13.24 1.62
CA GLU A 96 1.66 13.58 1.22
C GLU A 96 0.92 12.38 0.64
N LEU A 97 1.58 11.60 -0.21
CA LEU A 97 1.01 10.36 -0.76
C LEU A 97 0.67 9.37 0.34
N ALA A 98 1.58 9.15 1.29
CA ALA A 98 1.37 8.24 2.40
C ALA A 98 0.20 8.68 3.31
N ASP A 99 0.16 9.98 3.64
CA ASP A 99 -0.85 10.59 4.50
C ASP A 99 -2.25 10.57 3.83
N SER A 100 -2.31 10.75 2.50
CA SER A 100 -3.56 10.76 1.72
C SER A 100 -4.35 9.45 1.83
N VAL A 101 -3.66 8.32 2.01
CA VAL A 101 -4.27 6.98 2.12
C VAL A 101 -4.04 6.32 3.48
N GLY A 102 -3.39 7.02 4.42
CA GLY A 102 -3.17 6.53 5.78
C GLY A 102 -2.19 5.35 5.90
N ILE A 103 -1.19 5.26 5.01
CA ILE A 103 -0.10 4.27 5.13
C ILE A 103 1.19 4.94 5.65
N GLY A 104 2.13 4.16 6.17
CA GLY A 104 3.40 4.70 6.62
C GLY A 104 4.30 5.14 5.45
N GLU A 105 5.05 6.23 5.63
CA GLU A 105 5.93 6.81 4.59
C GLU A 105 6.91 5.78 3.98
N VAL A 106 7.51 4.93 4.80
CA VAL A 106 8.40 3.85 4.35
C VAL A 106 7.68 2.84 3.46
N THR A 107 6.42 2.54 3.79
CA THR A 107 5.60 1.63 2.96
C THR A 107 5.28 2.29 1.63
N MET A 108 4.93 3.58 1.62
CA MET A 108 4.71 4.34 0.40
C MET A 108 5.97 4.38 -0.47
N GLY A 109 7.15 4.58 0.12
CA GLY A 109 8.42 4.53 -0.60
C GLY A 109 8.65 3.20 -1.32
N LYS A 110 8.33 2.06 -0.68
CA LYS A 110 8.39 0.74 -1.33
C LYS A 110 7.37 0.61 -2.46
N VAL A 111 6.15 1.09 -2.25
CA VAL A 111 5.11 1.06 -3.29
C VAL A 111 5.55 1.86 -4.52
N MET A 112 6.10 3.06 -4.34
CA MET A 112 6.59 3.88 -5.45
C MET A 112 7.67 3.14 -6.25
N GLN A 113 8.60 2.47 -5.58
CA GLN A 113 9.68 1.72 -6.21
C GLN A 113 9.16 0.51 -6.99
N ILE A 114 8.18 -0.21 -6.44
CA ILE A 114 7.52 -1.34 -7.12
C ILE A 114 6.72 -0.84 -8.33
N ASP A 115 5.95 0.24 -8.18
CA ASP A 115 5.15 0.80 -9.26
C ASP A 115 6.00 1.19 -10.47
N GLU A 116 7.17 1.76 -10.22
CA GLU A 116 8.09 2.25 -11.27
C GLU A 116 8.94 1.13 -11.90
N HIS A 117 9.47 0.18 -11.12
CA HIS A 117 10.51 -0.74 -11.59
C HIS A 117 10.09 -2.21 -11.62
N ALA A 118 8.98 -2.59 -10.98
CA ALA A 118 8.65 -4.01 -10.84
C ALA A 118 8.19 -4.63 -12.16
N PRO A 119 8.67 -5.85 -12.49
CA PRO A 119 8.13 -6.66 -13.59
C PRO A 119 6.65 -7.00 -13.40
N ALA A 120 5.98 -7.40 -14.48
CA ALA A 120 4.54 -7.63 -14.46
C ALA A 120 4.15 -8.75 -13.47
N ALA A 121 4.91 -9.86 -13.47
CA ALA A 121 4.72 -10.98 -12.55
C ALA A 121 4.70 -10.55 -11.07
N VAL A 122 5.56 -9.62 -10.66
CA VAL A 122 5.60 -9.12 -9.27
C VAL A 122 4.35 -8.31 -8.93
N LYS A 123 3.91 -7.44 -9.84
CA LYS A 123 2.69 -6.62 -9.65
C LYS A 123 1.45 -7.50 -9.59
N GLU A 124 1.35 -8.51 -10.45
CA GLU A 124 0.25 -9.48 -10.43
C GLU A 124 0.22 -10.29 -9.14
N ALA A 125 1.37 -10.76 -8.64
CA ALA A 125 1.44 -11.52 -7.41
C ALA A 125 1.07 -10.66 -6.17
N LEU A 126 1.40 -9.38 -6.17
CA LEU A 126 0.92 -8.42 -5.16
C LEU A 126 -0.59 -8.20 -5.26
N ASP A 127 -1.13 -8.08 -6.47
CA ASP A 127 -2.58 -7.92 -6.70
C ASP A 127 -3.39 -9.13 -6.25
N LYS A 128 -2.84 -10.34 -6.41
CA LYS A 128 -3.42 -11.60 -5.92
C LYS A 128 -3.20 -11.82 -4.42
N LYS A 129 -2.50 -10.91 -3.73
CA LYS A 129 -2.14 -11.02 -2.31
C LYS A 129 -1.26 -12.25 -1.99
N GLU A 130 -0.56 -12.76 -3.00
CA GLU A 130 0.41 -13.85 -2.86
C GLU A 130 1.73 -13.34 -2.27
N LEU A 131 2.05 -12.07 -2.54
CA LEU A 131 3.22 -11.39 -1.98
C LEU A 131 2.83 -10.30 -0.98
N SER A 132 3.68 -10.13 0.04
CA SER A 132 3.71 -8.89 0.81
C SER A 132 4.45 -7.79 0.05
N ILE A 133 4.12 -6.52 0.32
CA ILE A 133 4.84 -5.34 -0.23
C ILE A 133 6.35 -5.46 -0.03
N ASN A 134 6.78 -5.98 1.13
CA ASN A 134 8.20 -6.13 1.40
C ASN A 134 8.86 -7.18 0.49
N GLN A 135 8.21 -8.33 0.27
CA GLN A 135 8.73 -9.34 -0.66
C GLN A 135 8.74 -8.83 -2.10
N GLY A 136 7.64 -8.19 -2.55
CA GLY A 136 7.57 -7.58 -3.88
C GLY A 136 8.67 -6.54 -4.10
N TYR A 137 8.94 -5.70 -3.10
CA TYR A 137 10.06 -4.74 -3.14
C TYR A 137 11.43 -5.41 -3.27
N GLN A 138 11.68 -6.48 -2.52
CA GLN A 138 12.96 -7.20 -2.57
C GLN A 138 13.18 -7.87 -3.93
N ILE A 139 12.16 -8.54 -4.47
CA ILE A 139 12.24 -9.14 -5.82
C ILE A 139 12.47 -8.05 -6.85
N THR A 140 11.74 -6.94 -6.76
CA THR A 140 11.92 -5.78 -7.66
C THR A 140 13.36 -5.30 -7.66
N LYS A 141 13.98 -5.13 -6.48
CA LYS A 141 15.38 -4.72 -6.37
C LYS A 141 16.37 -5.75 -6.91
N GLN A 142 16.10 -7.05 -6.72
CA GLN A 142 16.95 -8.13 -7.23
C GLN A 142 16.97 -8.17 -8.76
N VAL A 143 15.82 -7.96 -9.39
CA VAL A 143 15.71 -8.02 -10.87
C VAL A 143 16.03 -6.69 -11.53
N GLU A 144 16.01 -5.58 -10.81
CA GLU A 144 16.36 -4.25 -11.33
C GLU A 144 17.79 -4.20 -11.88
N GLU A 145 18.72 -4.94 -11.28
CA GLU A 145 20.12 -5.04 -11.73
C GLU A 145 20.29 -5.88 -13.00
N LEU A 146 19.28 -6.67 -13.38
CA LEU A 146 19.34 -7.55 -14.55
C LEU A 146 18.93 -6.80 -15.84
N PRO A 147 19.38 -7.27 -17.02
CA PRO A 147 18.89 -6.79 -18.31
C PRO A 147 17.37 -6.94 -18.42
N GLU A 148 16.70 -5.97 -19.06
CA GLU A 148 15.24 -5.88 -19.14
C GLU A 148 14.57 -7.18 -19.64
N GLU A 149 15.17 -7.82 -20.63
CA GLU A 149 14.70 -9.09 -21.21
C GLU A 149 14.67 -10.25 -20.19
N GLN A 150 15.54 -10.22 -19.17
CA GLN A 150 15.66 -11.29 -18.18
C GLN A 150 14.86 -11.00 -16.90
N ARG A 151 14.41 -9.76 -16.69
CA ARG A 151 13.75 -9.35 -15.44
C ARG A 151 12.46 -10.11 -15.18
N GLU A 152 11.67 -10.33 -16.22
CA GLU A 152 10.39 -11.04 -16.09
C GLU A 152 10.60 -12.50 -15.71
N GLN A 153 11.53 -13.19 -16.39
CA GLN A 153 11.86 -14.58 -16.07
C GLN A 153 12.46 -14.71 -14.66
N ALA A 154 13.43 -13.86 -14.31
CA ALA A 154 14.05 -13.89 -12.99
C ALA A 154 13.03 -13.59 -11.87
N ALA A 155 12.08 -12.68 -12.11
CA ALA A 155 11.00 -12.41 -11.18
C ALA A 155 10.08 -13.64 -11.02
N GLN A 156 9.75 -14.32 -12.10
CA GLN A 156 8.93 -15.54 -12.06
C GLN A 156 9.64 -16.67 -11.30
N GLU A 157 10.93 -16.88 -11.55
CA GLU A 157 11.74 -17.86 -10.81
C GLU A 157 11.80 -17.52 -9.32
N ALA A 158 11.99 -16.25 -8.96
CA ALA A 158 11.96 -15.80 -7.57
C ALA A 158 10.60 -16.04 -6.89
N LEU A 159 9.49 -15.84 -7.62
CA LEU A 159 8.13 -16.14 -7.14
C LEU A 159 7.95 -17.63 -6.86
N ASP A 160 8.40 -18.49 -7.77
CA ASP A 160 8.24 -19.94 -7.64
C ASP A 160 9.09 -20.50 -6.49
N ILE A 161 10.31 -19.97 -6.29
CA ILE A 161 11.14 -20.27 -5.11
C ILE A 161 10.42 -19.88 -3.82
N LEU A 162 9.77 -18.71 -3.78
CA LEU A 162 9.03 -18.27 -2.60
C LEU A 162 7.82 -19.16 -2.30
N ARG A 163 7.09 -19.59 -3.33
CA ARG A 163 5.98 -20.53 -3.19
C ARG A 163 6.46 -21.87 -2.62
N ALA A 164 7.51 -22.44 -3.21
CA ALA A 164 8.10 -23.69 -2.74
C ALA A 164 8.59 -23.58 -1.28
N LYS A 165 9.24 -22.46 -0.91
CA LYS A 165 9.67 -22.21 0.47
C LYS A 165 8.49 -22.16 1.44
N LYS A 166 7.37 -21.53 1.04
CA LYS A 166 6.17 -21.45 1.87
C LYS A 166 5.56 -22.85 2.10
N GLU A 167 5.47 -23.66 1.04
CA GLU A 167 4.99 -25.05 1.15
C GLU A 167 5.86 -25.91 2.09
N ILE A 168 7.19 -25.77 2.01
CA ILE A 168 8.11 -26.46 2.92
C ILE A 168 7.86 -26.02 4.37
N GLN A 169 7.74 -24.71 4.61
CA GLN A 169 7.46 -24.19 5.96
C GLN A 169 6.12 -24.67 6.53
N GLU A 170 5.09 -24.79 5.70
CA GLU A 170 3.79 -25.32 6.11
C GLU A 170 3.89 -26.80 6.51
N LYS A 171 4.63 -27.60 5.74
CA LYS A 171 4.90 -29.01 6.06
C LYS A 171 5.74 -29.17 7.33
N ASP A 172 6.80 -28.38 7.48
CA ASP A 172 7.63 -28.38 8.70
C ASP A 172 6.80 -28.03 9.93
N ALA A 173 5.91 -27.03 9.81
CA ALA A 173 5.00 -26.64 10.90
C ALA A 173 3.92 -27.70 11.21
N GLU A 174 3.54 -28.53 10.24
CA GLU A 174 2.68 -29.69 10.45
C GLU A 174 3.43 -30.80 11.18
N ILE A 175 4.63 -31.16 10.73
CA ILE A 175 5.50 -32.15 11.37
C ILE A 175 5.79 -31.76 12.82
N ASP A 176 6.09 -30.49 13.09
CA ASP A 176 6.30 -29.97 14.45
C ASP A 176 5.06 -30.11 15.34
N ARG A 177 3.86 -29.92 14.76
CA ARG A 177 2.60 -30.10 15.49
C ARG A 177 2.37 -31.58 15.81
N GLU A 178 2.57 -32.46 14.85
CA GLU A 178 2.45 -33.91 15.04
C GLU A 178 3.45 -34.42 16.08
N GLY A 179 4.71 -33.97 16.01
CA GLY A 179 5.75 -34.30 16.99
C GLY A 179 5.38 -33.87 18.42
N LYS A 180 4.78 -32.69 18.59
CA LYS A 180 4.27 -32.24 19.90
C LYS A 180 3.14 -33.13 20.40
N ILE A 181 2.20 -33.50 19.54
CA ILE A 181 1.09 -34.40 19.89
C ILE A 181 1.63 -35.77 20.31
N ALA A 182 2.52 -36.37 19.51
CA ALA A 182 3.15 -37.65 19.82
C ALA A 182 3.91 -37.60 21.15
N GLY A 183 4.67 -36.52 21.41
CA GLY A 183 5.38 -36.33 22.67
C GLY A 183 4.45 -36.23 23.89
N VAL A 184 3.27 -35.62 23.74
CA VAL A 184 2.25 -35.59 24.81
C VAL A 184 1.67 -36.99 25.06
N PHE A 185 1.36 -37.75 23.99
CA PHE A 185 0.88 -39.12 24.11
C PHE A 185 1.88 -40.04 24.80
N CYS A 186 3.16 -40.00 24.41
CA CYS A 186 4.21 -40.82 25.03
C CYS A 186 4.32 -40.54 26.53
N LYS A 187 4.34 -39.26 26.93
CA LYS A 187 4.40 -38.87 28.36
C LYS A 187 3.18 -39.34 29.15
N ALA A 188 1.99 -39.30 28.55
CA ALA A 188 0.77 -39.79 29.19
C ALA A 188 0.80 -41.31 29.36
N TYR A 189 1.27 -42.03 28.34
CA TYR A 189 1.41 -43.49 28.37
C TYR A 189 2.43 -43.95 29.41
N GLU A 190 3.61 -43.33 29.46
CA GLU A 190 4.64 -43.63 30.46
C GLU A 190 4.12 -43.47 31.90
N LYS A 191 3.34 -42.41 32.17
CA LYS A 191 2.71 -42.22 33.48
C LYS A 191 1.65 -43.28 33.79
N ALA A 192 0.88 -43.70 32.79
CA ALA A 192 -0.18 -44.69 32.98
C ALA A 192 0.39 -46.10 33.25
N VAL A 193 1.55 -46.44 32.68
CA VAL A 193 2.22 -47.73 32.91
C VAL A 193 2.90 -47.80 34.29
N LEU A 194 3.24 -46.65 34.88
CA LEU A 194 3.86 -46.56 36.22
C LEU A 194 2.84 -46.55 37.38
N LEU A 195 1.54 -46.60 37.09
CA LEU A 195 0.44 -46.71 38.05
C LEU A 195 -0.07 -48.15 38.14
#